data_AF-A0A8H5UGM9-F1
#
_entry.id   AF-A0A8H5UGM9-F1
#
_cell.length_a   1.000
_cell.length_b   1.000
_cell.length_c   1.000
_cell.angle_alpha   90.00
_cell.angle_beta   90.00
_cell.angle_gamma   90.00
#
_symmetry.space_group_name_H-M   'P 1'
#
loop_
_entity.id
_entity.type
_entity.pdbx_description
1 polymer ?
#
loop_
_entity_poly.entity_id
_entity_poly.type
_entity_poly.pdbx_seq_one_letter_code
_entity_poly.pdbx_strand_id
1 'polypeptide(L)' 'MASLRRFSLVFYVPPANASACKAAIFKAGAGRYPGPGGYTECAWQTSGIGQFRPGDAANPAIGKVGE' A
#
# COMPACT_ATOMS: atom_id res chain seq x y z
N MET A 1 14.24 -17.91 21.56
CA MET A 1 14.04 -17.35 20.20
C MET A 1 13.29 -16.05 20.32
N ALA A 2 13.80 -14.95 19.77
CA ALA A 2 13.06 -13.70 19.72
C ALA A 2 11.88 -13.85 18.74
N SER A 3 10.69 -13.46 19.16
CA SER A 3 9.54 -13.36 18.25
C SER A 3 9.89 -12.37 17.14
N LEU A 4 9.79 -12.79 15.88
CA LEU A 4 9.93 -11.89 14.74
C LEU A 4 8.80 -10.86 14.81
N ARG A 5 9.18 -9.59 14.94
CA ARG A 5 8.23 -8.48 14.90
C ARG A 5 7.65 -8.42 13.49
N ARG A 6 6.33 -8.59 13.37
CA ARG A 6 5.61 -8.46 12.10
C ARG A 6 5.01 -7.07 12.01
N PHE A 7 5.05 -6.49 10.82
CA PHE A 7 4.45 -5.20 10.52
C PHE A 7 3.38 -5.38 9.45
N SER A 8 2.36 -4.53 9.49
CA SER A 8 1.38 -4.41 8.40
C SER A 8 1.73 -3.17 7.58
N LEU A 9 1.96 -3.35 6.27
CA LEU A 9 2.09 -2.24 5.34
C LEU A 9 0.69 -1.82 4.89
N VAL A 10 0.27 -0.62 5.28
CA VAL A 10 -0.97 0.00 4.82
C VAL A 10 -0.61 1.14 3.89
N PHE A 11 -1.22 1.17 2.71
CA PHE A 11 -1.01 2.23 1.72
C PHE A 11 -2.33 2.59 1.04
N TYR A 12 -2.40 3.81 0.53
CA TYR A 12 -3.54 4.34 -0.22
C TYR A 12 -3.08 4.71 -1.61
N VAL A 13 -3.89 4.39 -2.61
CA VAL A 13 -3.52 4.53 -4.01
C VAL A 13 -4.79 4.75 -4.85
N PRO A 14 -4.72 5.53 -5.95
CA PRO A 14 -5.80 5.57 -6.92
C PRO A 14 -6.11 4.16 -7.46
N PRO A 15 -7.38 3.80 -7.70
CA PRO A 15 -7.75 2.45 -8.14
C PRO A 15 -6.97 1.96 -9.39
N ALA A 16 -6.70 2.87 -10.33
CA ALA A 16 -5.96 2.57 -11.56
C ALA A 16 -4.52 2.10 -11.31
N ASN A 17 -3.90 2.50 -10.19
CA ASN A 17 -2.50 2.17 -9.87
C ASN A 17 -2.38 1.00 -8.88
N ALA A 18 -3.49 0.52 -8.31
CA ALA A 18 -3.48 -0.50 -7.26
C ALA A 18 -2.76 -1.80 -7.66
N SER A 19 -2.97 -2.27 -8.89
CA SER A 19 -2.32 -3.48 -9.40
C SER A 19 -0.80 -3.34 -9.45
N ALA A 20 -0.31 -2.24 -10.05
CA ALA A 20 1.12 -1.97 -10.19
C ALA A 20 1.82 -1.82 -8.83
N CYS A 21 1.20 -1.12 -7.88
CA CYS A 21 1.75 -0.98 -6.53
C CYS A 21 1.83 -2.34 -5.81
N LYS A 22 0.79 -3.18 -5.88
CA LYS A 22 0.83 -4.52 -5.27
C LYS A 22 1.93 -5.39 -5.86
N ALA A 23 2.08 -5.41 -7.18
CA ALA A 23 3.15 -6.15 -7.85
C ALA A 23 4.54 -5.73 -7.35
N ALA A 24 4.78 -4.43 -7.19
CA ALA A 24 6.04 -3.91 -6.65
C ALA A 24 6.26 -4.33 -5.17
N ILE A 25 5.21 -4.27 -4.34
CA ILE A 25 5.25 -4.66 -2.93
C ILE A 25 5.56 -6.16 -2.78
N PHE A 26 4.94 -7.02 -3.61
CA PHE A 26 5.19 -8.46 -3.59
C PHE A 26 6.60 -8.80 -4.09
N LYS A 27 7.08 -8.10 -5.11
CA LYS A 27 8.47 -8.21 -5.57
C LYS A 27 9.47 -7.82 -4.47
N ALA A 28 9.15 -6.81 -3.66
CA ALA A 28 9.95 -6.41 -2.50
C ALA A 28 9.89 -7.42 -1.33
N GLY A 29 9.00 -8.41 -1.38
CA GLY A 29 8.94 -9.55 -0.46
C GLY A 29 7.86 -9.48 0.61
N ALA A 30 7.05 -8.42 0.65
CA ALA A 30 5.87 -8.37 1.50
C ALA A 30 4.75 -9.28 0.95
N GLY A 31 3.78 -9.62 1.80
CA GLY A 31 2.68 -10.51 1.42
C GLY A 31 3.07 -11.99 1.30
N ARG A 32 4.17 -12.39 1.96
CA ARG A 32 4.56 -13.81 2.08
C ARG A 32 4.32 -14.29 3.50
N TYR A 33 3.51 -15.32 3.65
CA TYR A 33 3.30 -15.94 4.96
C TYR A 33 4.34 -17.07 5.18
N PRO A 34 5.07 -17.07 6.31
CA PRO A 34 6.08 -18.09 6.57
C PRO A 34 5.44 -19.45 6.84
N GLY A 35 6.12 -20.52 6.43
CA GLY A 35 5.70 -21.91 6.70
C GLY A 35 5.37 -22.71 5.43
N PRO A 36 4.92 -23.97 5.60
CA PRO A 36 4.76 -24.91 4.48
C PRO A 36 3.62 -24.56 3.52
N GLY A 37 2.74 -23.62 3.90
CA GLY A 37 1.57 -23.24 3.10
C GLY A 37 1.89 -22.47 1.82
N GLY A 38 3.10 -21.90 1.68
CA GLY A 38 3.55 -21.29 0.43
C GLY A 38 2.73 -20.07 -0.05
N TYR A 39 1.96 -19.43 0.83
CA TYR A 39 1.14 -18.28 0.45
C TYR A 39 2.02 -17.08 0.07
N THR A 40 1.85 -16.62 -1.16
CA THR A 40 2.49 -15.43 -1.71
C THR A 40 1.43 -14.41 -2.14
N GLU A 41 1.87 -13.16 -2.34
CA GLU A 41 1.00 -12.09 -2.86
C GLU A 41 -0.22 -11.81 -1.97
N CYS A 42 -0.10 -12.06 -0.67
CA CYS A 42 -1.15 -11.80 0.31
C CYS A 42 -1.35 -10.29 0.49
N ALA A 43 -2.54 -9.80 0.18
CA ALA A 43 -2.97 -8.43 0.47
C ALA A 43 -4.47 -8.39 0.73
N TRP A 44 -4.89 -7.43 1.55
CA TRP A 44 -6.29 -7.05 1.70
C TRP A 44 -6.50 -5.70 1.01
N GLN A 45 -7.63 -5.52 0.35
CA GLN A 45 -7.96 -4.31 -0.40
C GLN A 45 -9.44 -3.96 -0.21
N THR A 46 -9.72 -2.67 -0.02
CA THR A 46 -11.07 -2.11 -0.03
C THR A 46 -11.07 -0.78 -0.78
N SER A 47 -12.23 -0.37 -1.29
CA SER A 47 -12.44 0.96 -1.86
C SER A 47 -12.82 1.96 -0.77
N GLY A 48 -12.44 3.23 -0.95
CA GLY A 48 -12.76 4.29 -0.02
C GLY A 48 -12.54 5.68 -0.62
N ILE A 49 -12.90 6.71 0.14
CA ILE A 49 -12.72 8.12 -0.24
C ILE A 49 -11.64 8.70 0.66
N GLY A 50 -10.56 9.19 0.05
CA GLY A 50 -9.52 9.97 0.74
C GLY A 50 -9.82 11.46 0.61
N GLN A 51 -9.56 12.23 1.66
CA GLN A 51 -9.63 13.68 1.64
C GLN A 51 -8.32 14.26 2.17
N PHE A 52 -7.86 15.34 1.54
CA PHE A 52 -6.71 16.10 1.97
C PHE A 52 -6.92 17.57 1.60
N ARG A 53 -6.15 18.46 2.23
CA ARG A 53 -6.04 19.88 1.85
C ARG A 53 -4.58 20.14 1.47
N PRO A 54 -4.26 20.37 0.20
CA PRO A 54 -2.89 20.60 -0.23
C PRO A 54 -2.42 21.99 0.23
N GLY A 55 -1.33 22.03 0.99
CA GLY A 55 -0.62 23.27 1.31
C GLY A 55 0.24 23.75 0.14
N ASP A 56 0.85 24.92 0.29
CA ASP A 56 1.52 25.65 -0.81
C ASP A 56 2.65 24.87 -1.51
N ALA A 57 3.32 23.98 -0.80
CA ALA A 57 4.42 23.15 -1.32
C ALA A 57 3.98 21.74 -1.78
N ALA A 58 2.67 21.46 -1.81
CA ALA A 58 2.18 20.12 -2.16
C ALA A 58 2.34 19.83 -3.66
N ASN A 59 2.68 18.60 -3.99
CA ASN A 59 2.67 18.06 -5.35
C ASN A 59 1.73 16.84 -5.41
N PRO A 60 0.40 17.07 -5.39
CA PRO A 60 -0.56 15.98 -5.29
C PRO A 60 -0.67 15.22 -6.61
N ALA A 61 -0.81 13.89 -6.53
CA ALA A 61 -1.03 13.05 -7.71
C ALA A 61 -2.45 13.24 -8.32
N ILE A 62 -3.40 13.71 -7.52
CA ILE A 62 -4.79 14.03 -7.90
C ILE A 62 -5.13 15.37 -7.23
N GLY A 63 -5.77 16.31 -7.94
CA GLY A 63 -6.13 17.63 -7.42
C GLY A 63 -5.05 18.70 -7.61
N LYS A 64 -5.24 19.88 -7.01
CA LYS A 64 -4.34 21.04 -7.14
C LYS A 64 -4.08 21.74 -5.81
N VAL A 65 -2.94 22.41 -5.69
CA VAL A 65 -2.62 23.27 -4.52
C VAL A 65 -3.69 24.35 -4.35
N GLY A 66 -4.17 24.53 -3.12
CA GLY A 66 -5.19 25.53 -2.78
C GLY A 66 -6.65 25.11 -3.08
N GLU A 67 -6.88 23.85 -3.48
CA GLU A 67 -8.21 23.25 -3.68
C GLU A 67 -8.79 22.65 -2.38
#